data_AF-A0A9X6ACP1-F1
#
_entry.id   AF-A0A9X6ACP1-F1
#
_cell.length_a   1.000
_cell.length_b   1.000
_cell.length_c   1.000
_cell.angle_alpha   90.00
_cell.angle_beta   90.00
_cell.angle_gamma   90.00
#
_symmetry.space_group_name_H-M   'P 1'
#
loop_
_entity.id
_entity.type
_entity.pdbx_description
1 polymer ?
#
loop_
_entity_poly.entity_id
_entity_poly.type
_entity_poly.pdbx_seq_one_letter_code
_entity_poly.pdbx_strand_id
1 'polypeptide(L)' 'MRENGAMPASDAIAQPEQPWNRQRLRSTNERLLLDRLRTGGAASRAQLARETGLSKPTVSSALAALEEAGLVREAGT' A
#
# COMPACT_ATOMS: atom_id res chain seq x y z
N MET A 1 -31.37 21.82 -35.08
CA MET A 1 -30.00 22.34 -35.20
C MET A 1 -29.54 22.65 -33.79
N ARG A 2 -28.56 21.86 -33.31
CA ARG A 2 -27.54 22.10 -32.25
C ARG A 2 -28.03 22.84 -30.99
N GLU A 3 -27.94 22.24 -29.80
CA GLU A 3 -26.68 22.19 -29.05
C GLU A 3 -26.66 21.09 -27.98
N ASN A 4 -25.67 20.19 -28.09
CA ASN A 4 -25.22 19.29 -27.05
C ASN A 4 -24.36 20.10 -26.07
N GLY A 5 -24.90 20.41 -24.89
CA GLY A 5 -24.14 20.96 -23.77
C GLY A 5 -23.49 19.83 -22.99
N ALA A 6 -22.17 19.70 -23.15
CA ALA A 6 -21.30 18.73 -22.52
C ALA A 6 -21.61 18.51 -21.02
N MET A 7 -21.56 17.24 -20.60
CA MET A 7 -21.34 16.89 -19.20
C MET A 7 -20.12 17.67 -18.69
N PRO A 8 -20.20 18.43 -17.58
CA PRO A 8 -19.00 18.89 -16.94
C PRO A 8 -18.23 17.65 -16.47
N ALA A 9 -16.94 17.66 -16.76
CA ALA A 9 -15.96 16.68 -16.36
C ALA A 9 -16.28 16.19 -14.95
N SER A 10 -16.31 14.86 -14.79
CA SER A 10 -16.38 14.19 -13.50
C SER A 10 -15.39 14.86 -12.56
N ASP A 11 -15.89 15.74 -11.71
CA ASP A 11 -15.22 16.16 -10.49
C ASP A 11 -14.92 14.84 -9.78
N ALA A 12 -13.66 14.43 -9.87
CA ALA A 12 -13.11 13.42 -9.01
C ALA A 12 -13.23 14.02 -7.62
N ILE A 13 -14.34 13.72 -6.96
CA ILE A 13 -14.57 14.04 -5.56
C ILE A 13 -13.41 13.37 -4.84
N ALA A 14 -12.36 14.15 -4.56
CA ALA A 14 -11.31 13.78 -3.66
C ALA A 14 -12.00 13.68 -2.30
N GLN A 15 -12.58 12.51 -2.05
CA GLN A 15 -13.15 12.16 -0.76
C GLN A 15 -12.05 12.48 0.24
N PRO A 16 -12.29 13.33 1.26
CA PRO A 16 -11.28 13.59 2.27
C PRO A 16 -10.92 12.23 2.86
N GLU A 17 -9.74 11.72 2.52
CA GLU A 17 -9.23 10.40 2.88
C GLU A 17 -9.12 10.35 4.41
N GLN A 18 -10.23 10.00 5.03
CA GLN A 18 -10.42 10.07 6.47
C GLN A 18 -9.26 9.32 7.14
N PRO A 19 -8.64 9.90 8.17
CA PRO A 19 -7.40 9.38 8.74
C PRO A 19 -7.54 7.92 9.21
N TRP A 20 -8.72 7.53 9.69
CA TRP A 20 -9.04 6.17 10.11
C TRP A 20 -9.00 5.14 8.96
N ASN A 21 -9.36 5.53 7.74
CA ASN A 21 -9.32 4.62 6.58
C ASN A 21 -7.87 4.33 6.17
N ARG A 22 -7.02 5.37 6.17
CA ARG A 22 -5.59 5.21 5.86
C ARG A 22 -4.85 4.41 6.92
N GLN A 23 -5.18 4.61 8.20
CA GLN A 23 -4.58 3.83 9.27
C GLN A 23 -4.95 2.34 9.18
N ARG A 24 -6.23 2.02 8.94
CA ARG A 24 -6.67 0.62 8.75
C ARG A 24 -6.05 -0.02 7.51
N LEU A 25 -5.96 0.71 6.40
CA LEU A 25 -5.32 0.21 5.18
C LEU A 25 -3.83 -0.08 5.42
N ARG A 26 -3.14 0.81 6.15
CA ARG A 26 -1.74 0.61 6.53
C ARG A 26 -1.56 -0.66 7.37
N SER A 27 -2.34 -0.84 8.44
CA SER A 27 -2.28 -2.05 9.27
C SER A 27 -2.60 -3.33 8.49
N THR A 28 -3.48 -3.24 7.49
CA THR A 28 -3.80 -4.37 6.60
C THR A 28 -2.61 -4.72 5.72
N ASN A 29 -1.94 -3.72 5.14
CA ASN A 29 -0.75 -3.93 4.31
C ASN A 29 0.43 -4.49 5.10
N GLU A 30 0.64 -3.99 6.33
CA GLU A 30 1.65 -4.52 7.26
C GLU A 30 1.39 -6.00 7.56
N ARG A 31 0.14 -6.37 7.87
CA ARG A 31 -0.23 -7.76 8.11
C ARG A 31 0.00 -8.65 6.89
N LEU A 32 -0.37 -8.18 5.70
CA LEU A 32 -0.17 -8.92 4.45
C LEU A 32 1.33 -9.18 4.19
N LEU A 33 2.18 -8.17 4.35
CA LEU A 33 3.62 -8.31 4.14
C LEU A 33 4.27 -9.22 5.18
N LEU A 34 3.88 -9.08 6.45
CA LEU A 34 4.39 -9.92 7.52
C LEU A 34 4.01 -11.39 7.31
N ASP A 35 2.77 -11.66 6.90
CA ASP A 35 2.31 -13.03 6.60
C ASP A 35 3.06 -13.61 5.40
N ARG A 36 3.27 -12.80 4.35
CA ARG A 36 4.08 -13.22 3.20
C ARG A 36 5.52 -13.56 3.59
N LEU A 37 6.16 -12.76 4.43
CA LEU A 37 7.53 -13.02 4.91
C LEU A 37 7.63 -14.23 5.84
N ARG A 38 6.59 -14.47 6.65
CA ARG A 38 6.53 -15.65 7.53
C ARG A 38 6.36 -16.95 6.75
N THR A 39 5.51 -16.95 5.73
CA THR A 39 5.15 -18.15 4.96
C THR A 39 6.21 -18.53 3.93
N GLY A 40 6.82 -17.55 3.24
CA GLY A 40 7.78 -17.81 2.18
C GLY A 40 9.17 -17.22 2.41
N GLY A 41 9.50 -16.86 3.65
CA GLY A 41 10.84 -16.47 4.07
C GLY A 41 11.29 -15.07 3.60
N ALA A 42 12.60 -14.84 3.68
CA ALA A 42 13.20 -13.56 3.29
C ALA A 42 12.95 -13.25 1.81
N ALA A 43 12.53 -12.02 1.53
CA ALA A 43 12.24 -11.56 0.17
C ALA A 43 12.70 -10.12 -0.02
N SER A 44 13.07 -9.77 -1.25
CA SER A 44 13.39 -8.38 -1.59
C SER A 44 12.14 -7.50 -1.60
N ARG A 45 12.29 -6.19 -1.35
CA ARG A 45 11.19 -5.21 -1.45
C ARG A 45 10.48 -5.24 -2.81
N ALA A 46 11.25 -5.43 -3.89
CA ALA A 46 10.71 -5.50 -5.25
C ALA A 46 9.89 -6.77 -5.48
N GLN A 47 10.33 -7.90 -4.90
CA GLN A 47 9.59 -9.16 -4.98
C GLN A 47 8.29 -9.07 -4.18
N LEU A 48 8.32 -8.51 -2.97
CA LEU A 48 7.12 -8.29 -2.16
C LEU A 48 6.09 -7.41 -2.87
N ALA A 49 6.51 -6.32 -3.54
CA ALA A 49 5.62 -5.48 -4.33
C ALA A 49 4.94 -6.24 -5.48
N ARG A 50 5.68 -7.10 -6.18
CA ARG A 50 5.14 -7.91 -7.29
C ARG A 50 4.16 -8.96 -6.80
N GLU A 51 4.48 -9.66 -5.71
CA GLU A 51 3.68 -10.77 -5.20
C GLU A 51 2.43 -10.30 -4.46
N THR A 52 2.51 -9.17 -3.75
CA THR A 52 1.36 -8.59 -3.02
C THR A 52 0.50 -7.66 -3.86
N GLY A 53 0.97 -7.24 -5.04
CA GLY A 53 0.33 -6.22 -5.88
C GLY A 53 0.41 -4.81 -5.30
N LEU A 54 1.09 -4.62 -4.17
CA LEU A 54 1.27 -3.31 -3.54
C LEU A 54 2.28 -2.45 -4.30
N SER A 55 2.06 -1.14 -4.27
CA SER A 55 3.03 -0.20 -4.82
C SER A 55 4.35 -0.24 -4.03
N LYS A 56 5.48 0.00 -4.69
CA LYS A 56 6.80 0.10 -4.04
C LYS A 56 6.83 1.05 -2.83
N PRO A 57 6.26 2.28 -2.87
CA PRO A 57 6.25 3.15 -1.70
C PRO A 57 5.39 2.57 -0.56
N THR A 58 4.26 1.91 -0.86
CA THR A 58 3.43 1.24 0.16
C THR A 58 4.19 0.12 0.85
N VAL A 59 4.91 -0.71 0.09
CA VAL A 59 5.75 -1.78 0.64
C VAL A 59 6.86 -1.20 1.51
N SER A 60 7.52 -0.13 1.05
CA SER A 60 8.58 0.54 1.82
C SER A 60 8.07 1.07 3.16
N SER A 61 6.97 1.83 3.16
CA SER A 61 6.40 2.40 4.38
C SER A 61 5.89 1.35 5.35
N ALA A 62 5.29 0.26 4.86
CA ALA A 62 4.81 -0.82 5.71
C ALA A 62 5.97 -1.65 6.30
N LEU A 63 7.02 -1.93 5.52
CA LEU A 63 8.22 -2.61 6.04
C LEU A 63 8.95 -1.77 7.09
N ALA A 64 9.07 -0.45 6.88
CA ALA A 64 9.64 0.46 7.88
C ALA A 64 8.86 0.43 9.21
N ALA A 65 7.53 0.37 9.14
CA ALA A 65 6.68 0.25 10.32
C ALA A 65 6.87 -1.09 11.05
N LEU A 66 6.97 -2.19 10.30
CA LEU A 66 7.22 -3.51 10.85
C LEU A 66 8.63 -3.61 11.46
N GLU A 67 9.61 -2.92 10.88
CA GLU A 67 10.99 -2.85 11.37
C GLU A 67 11.07 -2.03 12.66
N GLU A 68 10.42 -0.87 12.70
CA GLU A 68 10.28 -0.04 13.91
C GLU A 68 9.59 -0.80 15.05
N ALA A 69 8.60 -1.65 14.71
CA ALA A 69 7.94 -2.55 15.65
C ALA A 69 8.77 -3.80 16.04
N GLY A 70 9.96 -3.98 15.46
CA GLY A 70 10.85 -5.12 15.73
C GLY A 70 10.37 -6.46 15.16
N LEU A 71 9.42 -6.44 14.22
CA LEU A 71 8.81 -7.65 13.64
C LEU A 71 9.55 -8.18 12.41
N VAL A 72 10.27 -7.31 11.72
CA VAL A 72 11.13 -7.66 10.58
C VAL A 72 12.49 -6.98 10.73
N ARG A 73 13.47 -7.49 10.00
CA ARG A 73 14.81 -6.89 9.88
C ARG A 73 15.31 -7.08 8.46
N GLU A 74 16.17 -6.20 8.00
CA GLU A 74 16.92 -6.46 6.77
C GLU A 74 17.81 -7.71 6.93
N ALA A 75 17.90 -8.48 5.84
CA ALA A 75 18.68 -9.71 5.77
C ALA A 75 19.73 -9.55 4.67
N GLY A 76 21.00 -9.45 5.09
CA GLY A 76 22.15 -9.31 4.20
C GLY A 76 22.58 -7.85 4.04
N THR A 77 23.80 -7.58 4.50
CA THR A 77 24.63 -6.44 4.07
C THR A 77 25.61 -6.92 3.01
#